data_AF-A0A2D7IE59-F1
#
_entry.id   AF-A0A2D7IE59-F1
#
_cell.length_a   1.000
_cell.length_b   1.000
_cell.length_c   1.000
_cell.angle_alpha   90.00
_cell.angle_beta   90.00
_cell.angle_gamma   90.00
#
_symmetry.space_group_name_H-M   'P 1'
#
loop_
_entity.id
_entity.type
_entity.pdbx_description
1 polymer ?
#
loop_
_entity_poly.entity_id
_entity_poly.type
_entity_poly.pdbx_seq_one_letter_code
_entity_poly.pdbx_strand_id
1 'polypeptide(L)'
;MISLSLYCSSDSVSLALFDKEKEILFLQKKTESKNKSDILIALIKKLFENFSSKKLRFIYFSRGPGSFTSIRSLVSIAQGIRLSNKSKIMTTTIFEIFLYQILKNKKPVLFVYKDSRRDFYFQFFDFIDLKFVKVSRILSGDILKINKKVQEFLKEKQMTKLFTYSNETHDEIKEISNIKFQELSIDARSVFQAINFGFASKRISIIYHHPHYGKRINN
;
A
#
# COMPACT_ATOMS: atom_id res chain seq x y z
N MET A 1 8.88 -3.07 22.84
CA MET A 1 9.64 -2.71 21.63
C MET A 1 8.81 -1.79 20.79
N ILE A 2 9.27 -0.57 20.53
CA ILE A 2 8.42 0.47 19.96
C ILE A 2 8.57 0.55 18.44
N SER A 3 7.44 0.61 17.73
CA SER A 3 7.35 0.71 16.27
C SER A 3 6.45 1.86 15.86
N LEU A 4 6.87 2.64 14.88
CA LEU A 4 6.10 3.73 14.27
C LEU A 4 5.70 3.30 12.87
N SER A 5 4.40 3.22 12.64
CA SER A 5 3.84 2.95 11.31
C SER A 5 3.30 4.22 10.69
N LEU A 6 3.59 4.42 9.41
CA LEU A 6 3.26 5.60 8.64
C LEU A 6 2.52 5.19 7.37
N TYR A 7 1.47 5.92 7.03
CA TYR A 7 0.73 5.72 5.80
C TYR A 7 0.24 7.05 5.22
N CYS A 8 0.27 7.16 3.89
CA CYS A 8 -0.22 8.32 3.18
C CYS A 8 -0.78 7.92 1.80
N SER A 9 -2.04 8.27 1.55
CA SER A 9 -2.80 7.99 0.33
C SER A 9 -3.19 9.29 -0.42
N SER A 10 -4.07 9.16 -1.41
CA SER A 10 -4.71 10.28 -2.13
C SER A 10 -5.63 11.13 -1.24
N ASP A 11 -6.17 10.57 -0.18
CA ASP A 11 -7.26 11.14 0.62
C ASP A 11 -6.99 11.14 2.13
N SER A 12 -5.88 10.56 2.58
CA SER A 12 -5.58 10.46 4.00
C SER A 12 -4.08 10.42 4.32
N VAL A 13 -3.78 10.86 5.54
CA VAL A 13 -2.47 10.70 6.19
C VAL A 13 -2.71 10.10 7.56
N SER A 14 -1.98 9.05 7.91
CA SER A 14 -2.07 8.44 9.23
C SER A 14 -0.72 7.98 9.76
N LEU A 15 -0.63 7.92 11.09
CA LEU A 15 0.45 7.28 11.81
C LEU A 15 -0.09 6.47 12.98
N ALA A 16 0.67 5.46 13.39
CA ALA A 16 0.35 4.63 14.54
C ALA A 16 1.63 4.28 15.30
N LEU A 17 1.57 4.32 16.62
CA LEU A 17 2.66 3.93 17.51
C LEU A 17 2.26 2.66 18.25
N PHE A 18 3.12 1.66 18.22
CA PHE A 18 2.90 0.38 18.88
C PHE A 18 4.03 0.08 19.86
N ASP A 19 3.69 -0.50 21.01
CA ASP A 19 4.62 -1.23 21.86
C ASP A 19 4.37 -2.72 21.73
N LYS A 20 5.27 -3.43 21.03
CA LYS A 20 5.03 -4.79 20.53
C LYS A 20 3.73 -4.78 19.72
N GLU A 21 2.70 -5.49 20.14
CA GLU A 21 1.39 -5.57 19.47
C GLU A 21 0.36 -4.58 20.03
N LYS A 22 0.65 -3.92 21.15
CA LYS A 22 -0.27 -2.97 21.77
C LYS A 22 -0.21 -1.63 21.07
N GLU A 23 -1.32 -1.19 20.52
CA GLU A 23 -1.47 0.18 20.01
C GLU A 23 -1.41 1.18 21.17
N ILE A 24 -0.50 2.15 21.07
CA ILE A 24 -0.30 3.23 22.05
C ILE A 24 -0.97 4.51 21.56
N LEU A 25 -0.87 4.78 20.27
CA LEU A 25 -1.44 5.97 19.64
C LEU A 25 -1.78 5.68 18.19
N PHE A 26 -2.92 6.19 17.74
CA PHE A 26 -3.27 6.28 16.33
C PHE A 26 -3.74 7.70 16.02
N LEU A 27 -3.17 8.30 14.98
CA LEU A 27 -3.58 9.60 14.48
C LEU A 27 -3.85 9.50 12.98
N GLN A 28 -4.99 10.02 12.55
CA GLN A 28 -5.36 10.09 11.14
C GLN A 28 -5.96 11.45 10.83
N LYS A 29 -5.66 11.96 9.63
CA LYS A 29 -6.31 13.12 9.05
C LYS A 29 -6.73 12.79 7.62
N LYS A 30 -8.02 12.87 7.35
CA LYS A 30 -8.56 12.87 5.98
C LYS A 30 -8.24 14.21 5.33
N THR A 31 -7.71 14.19 4.13
CA THR A 31 -7.35 15.38 3.39
C THR A 31 -7.07 15.07 1.92
N GLU A 32 -7.67 15.85 1.04
CA GLU A 32 -7.37 15.87 -0.39
C GLU A 32 -6.31 16.93 -0.73
N SER A 33 -5.81 17.65 0.27
CA SER A 33 -4.87 18.73 0.07
C SER A 33 -3.55 18.23 -0.53
N LYS A 34 -2.84 19.12 -1.24
CA LYS A 34 -1.50 18.83 -1.74
C LYS A 34 -0.43 18.82 -0.64
N ASN A 35 -0.71 19.38 0.55
CA ASN A 35 0.25 19.55 1.65
C ASN A 35 0.35 18.33 2.60
N LYS A 36 0.19 17.11 2.07
CA LYS A 36 0.19 15.87 2.87
C LYS A 36 1.48 15.65 3.65
N SER A 37 2.61 16.05 3.06
CA SER A 37 3.92 15.97 3.72
C SER A 37 3.96 16.84 4.98
N ASP A 38 3.40 18.06 4.91
CA ASP A 38 3.32 18.96 6.07
C ASP A 38 2.40 18.40 7.15
N ILE A 39 1.27 17.83 6.74
CA ILE A 39 0.35 17.16 7.66
C ILE A 39 1.03 15.98 8.34
N LEU A 40 1.75 15.14 7.60
CA LEU A 40 2.49 14.01 8.15
C LEU A 40 3.56 14.47 9.15
N ILE A 41 4.31 15.51 8.81
CA ILE A 41 5.32 16.10 9.71
C ILE A 41 4.64 16.65 10.97
N ALA A 42 3.50 17.34 10.85
CA ALA A 42 2.76 17.87 11.98
C ALA A 42 2.27 16.76 12.92
N LEU A 43 1.77 15.64 12.37
CA LEU A 43 1.37 14.48 13.17
C LEU A 43 2.58 13.86 13.89
N ILE A 44 3.73 13.76 13.23
CA ILE A 44 4.96 13.21 13.83
C ILE A 44 5.49 14.14 14.93
N LYS A 45 5.42 15.46 14.76
CA LYS A 45 5.77 16.43 15.81
C LYS A 45 4.91 16.23 17.06
N LYS A 46 3.59 16.15 16.89
CA LYS A 46 2.64 15.87 17.99
C LYS A 46 2.93 14.54 18.70
N LEU A 47 3.33 13.51 17.95
CA LEU A 47 3.77 12.25 18.52
C LEU A 47 5.02 12.43 19.40
N PHE A 48 6.04 13.15 18.91
CA PHE A 48 7.29 13.33 19.65
C PHE A 48 7.25 14.35 20.79
N GLU A 49 6.23 15.20 20.87
CA GLU A 49 5.94 16.01 22.07
C GLU A 49 5.66 15.12 23.30
N ASN A 50 4.97 14.01 23.09
CA ASN A 50 4.52 13.10 24.17
C ASN A 50 5.34 11.81 24.24
N PHE A 51 6.22 11.57 23.28
CA PHE A 51 6.96 10.32 23.16
C PHE A 51 8.42 10.54 22.78
N SER A 52 9.35 9.98 23.56
CA SER A 52 10.77 10.08 23.23
C SER A 52 11.14 9.23 22.02
N SER A 53 11.64 9.87 20.96
CA SER A 53 12.11 9.22 19.73
C SER A 53 13.22 8.20 19.95
N LYS A 54 13.97 8.28 21.07
CA LYS A 54 15.06 7.36 21.44
C LYS A 54 14.58 5.92 21.70
N LYS A 55 13.30 5.71 22.01
CA LYS A 55 12.72 4.37 22.25
C LYS A 55 12.30 3.66 20.97
N LEU A 56 12.22 4.39 19.86
CA LEU A 56 11.77 3.85 18.58
C LEU A 56 12.82 2.88 18.01
N ARG A 57 12.40 1.64 17.72
CA ARG A 57 13.28 0.63 17.12
C ARG A 57 12.95 0.36 15.66
N PHE A 58 11.71 0.60 15.26
CA PHE A 58 11.22 0.29 13.93
C PHE A 58 10.38 1.41 13.34
N ILE A 59 10.53 1.62 12.03
CA ILE A 59 9.69 2.52 11.23
C ILE A 59 9.11 1.71 10.06
N TYR A 60 7.81 1.75 9.92
CA TYR A 60 7.02 0.95 8.98
C TYR A 60 6.29 1.87 8.00
N PHE A 61 6.33 1.54 6.71
CA PHE A 61 5.51 2.20 5.69
C PHE A 61 5.33 1.34 4.43
N SER A 62 4.33 1.65 3.61
CA SER A 62 4.18 1.06 2.28
C SER A 62 5.11 1.75 1.28
N ARG A 63 5.89 0.97 0.51
CA ARG A 63 6.74 1.49 -0.58
C ARG A 63 6.01 1.60 -1.93
N GLY A 64 4.68 1.49 -1.89
CA GLY A 64 3.80 1.59 -3.05
C GLY A 64 3.30 0.26 -3.60
N PRO A 65 2.64 0.27 -4.77
CA PRO A 65 2.30 1.45 -5.59
C PRO A 65 1.41 2.48 -4.89
N GLY A 66 1.48 3.74 -5.32
CA GLY A 66 0.76 4.88 -4.74
C GLY A 66 1.36 6.22 -5.17
N SER A 67 0.87 7.32 -4.59
CA SER A 67 1.33 8.68 -4.88
C SER A 67 2.85 8.80 -4.71
N PHE A 68 3.54 9.11 -5.81
CA PHE A 68 5.02 9.22 -5.82
C PHE A 68 5.54 10.26 -4.83
N THR A 69 4.85 11.39 -4.70
CA THR A 69 5.20 12.45 -3.74
C THR A 69 4.99 11.98 -2.30
N SER A 70 3.89 11.28 -2.03
CA SER A 70 3.59 10.73 -0.70
C SER A 70 4.64 9.69 -0.28
N ILE A 71 4.96 8.75 -1.17
CA ILE A 71 5.93 7.68 -0.86
C ILE A 71 7.33 8.27 -0.67
N ARG A 72 7.77 9.24 -1.49
CA ARG A 72 9.05 9.94 -1.27
C ARG A 72 9.08 10.64 0.08
N SER A 73 7.99 11.29 0.47
CA SER A 73 7.89 11.95 1.77
C SER A 73 8.04 10.94 2.92
N LEU A 74 7.37 9.79 2.83
CA LEU A 74 7.51 8.70 3.81
C LEU A 74 8.96 8.21 3.91
N VAL A 75 9.62 7.98 2.77
CA VAL A 75 11.02 7.53 2.72
C VAL A 75 11.95 8.56 3.38
N SER A 76 11.86 9.83 2.99
CA SER A 76 12.72 10.90 3.52
C SER A 76 12.53 11.09 5.02
N ILE A 77 11.28 11.10 5.48
CA ILE A 77 10.95 11.22 6.91
C ILE A 77 11.48 10.03 7.70
N ALA A 78 11.24 8.81 7.21
CA ALA A 78 11.72 7.59 7.88
C ALA A 78 13.25 7.55 7.96
N GLN A 79 13.95 7.98 6.91
CA GLN A 79 15.40 8.10 6.90
C GLN A 79 15.88 9.15 7.91
N GLY A 80 15.25 10.33 7.95
CA GLY A 80 15.56 11.38 8.93
C GLY A 80 15.40 10.92 10.38
N ILE A 81 14.31 10.22 10.68
CA ILE A 81 14.08 9.63 12.01
C ILE A 81 15.14 8.55 12.30
N ARG A 82 15.45 7.67 11.35
CA ARG A 82 16.48 6.63 11.50
C ARG A 82 17.86 7.21 11.82
N LEU A 83 18.23 8.35 11.24
CA LEU A 83 19.51 9.00 11.52
C LEU A 83 19.63 9.42 12.99
N SER A 84 18.53 9.87 13.62
CA SER A 84 18.56 10.35 15.00
C SER A 84 18.50 9.24 16.05
N ASN A 85 17.85 8.10 15.76
CA ASN A 85 17.59 7.05 16.76
C ASN A 85 18.07 5.64 16.37
N LYS A 86 18.75 5.48 15.23
CA LYS A 86 19.23 4.17 14.72
C LYS A 86 18.10 3.14 14.51
N SER A 87 16.86 3.59 14.29
CA SER A 87 15.72 2.70 13.98
C SER A 87 15.96 1.90 12.69
N LYS A 88 15.37 0.71 12.62
CA LYS A 88 15.30 -0.10 11.40
C LYS A 88 14.07 0.31 10.60
N ILE A 89 14.22 0.50 9.29
CA ILE A 89 13.11 0.77 8.38
C ILE A 89 12.68 -0.54 7.73
N MET A 90 11.45 -0.98 7.99
CA MET A 90 10.83 -2.11 7.28
C MET A 90 9.68 -1.59 6.42
N THR A 91 9.49 -2.18 5.26
CA THR A 91 8.45 -1.77 4.31
C THR A 91 7.64 -2.97 3.84
N THR A 92 6.52 -2.69 3.20
CA THR A 92 5.69 -3.68 2.49
C THR A 92 5.10 -3.03 1.24
N THR A 93 4.45 -3.80 0.38
CA THR A 93 3.69 -3.26 -0.76
C THR A 93 2.22 -3.06 -0.40
N ILE A 94 1.52 -2.18 -1.14
CA ILE A 94 0.10 -1.94 -0.90
C ILE A 94 -0.75 -3.22 -1.07
N PHE A 95 -0.36 -4.07 -2.02
CA PHE A 95 -1.06 -5.33 -2.29
C PHE A 95 -0.85 -6.37 -1.19
N GLU A 96 0.32 -6.40 -0.55
CA GLU A 96 0.54 -7.24 0.63
C GLU A 96 -0.28 -6.76 1.84
N ILE A 97 -0.54 -5.45 1.94
CA ILE A 97 -1.44 -4.90 2.96
C ILE A 97 -2.89 -5.34 2.71
N PHE A 98 -3.37 -5.23 1.46
CA PHE A 98 -4.69 -5.76 1.13
C PHE A 98 -4.79 -7.27 1.36
N LEU A 99 -3.76 -8.02 0.97
CA LEU A 99 -3.70 -9.47 1.16
C LEU A 99 -3.87 -9.86 2.62
N TYR A 100 -3.21 -9.16 3.54
CA TYR A 100 -3.38 -9.36 4.98
C TYR A 100 -4.84 -9.22 5.42
N GLN A 101 -5.57 -8.22 4.92
CA GLN A 101 -6.96 -7.98 5.29
C GLN A 101 -7.92 -9.07 4.79
N ILE A 102 -7.54 -9.81 3.74
CA ILE A 102 -8.39 -10.82 3.10
C ILE A 102 -7.90 -12.25 3.31
N LEU A 103 -6.99 -12.51 4.25
CA LEU A 103 -6.41 -13.84 4.50
C LEU A 103 -7.42 -14.99 4.65
N LYS A 104 -8.66 -14.67 5.09
CA LYS A 104 -9.76 -15.65 5.18
C LYS A 104 -10.29 -16.12 3.82
N ASN A 105 -10.11 -15.32 2.76
CA ASN A 105 -10.53 -15.65 1.41
C ASN A 105 -9.49 -16.54 0.72
N LYS A 106 -9.60 -17.86 0.89
CA LYS A 106 -8.67 -18.86 0.34
C LYS A 106 -8.88 -19.13 -1.16
N LYS A 107 -8.88 -18.08 -1.99
CA LYS A 107 -9.13 -18.14 -3.44
C LYS A 107 -8.15 -17.26 -4.21
N PRO A 108 -7.99 -17.47 -5.53
CA PRO A 108 -7.30 -16.52 -6.38
C PRO A 108 -7.97 -15.15 -6.33
N VAL A 109 -7.16 -14.09 -6.28
CA VAL A 109 -7.62 -12.71 -6.16
C VAL A 109 -6.82 -11.79 -7.08
N LEU A 110 -7.48 -10.73 -7.53
CA LEU A 110 -6.86 -9.58 -8.16
C LEU A 110 -6.88 -8.42 -7.16
N PHE A 111 -5.74 -7.81 -6.92
CA PHE A 111 -5.72 -6.48 -6.32
C PHE A 111 -5.55 -5.45 -7.41
N VAL A 112 -6.37 -4.41 -7.34
CA VAL A 112 -6.24 -3.20 -8.12
C VAL A 112 -5.96 -2.05 -7.16
N TYR A 113 -5.21 -1.07 -7.63
CA TYR A 113 -4.96 0.16 -6.89
C TYR A 113 -4.96 1.31 -7.88
N LYS A 114 -5.84 2.28 -7.67
CA LYS A 114 -5.85 3.54 -8.40
C LYS A 114 -5.20 4.61 -7.55
N ASP A 115 -4.25 5.31 -8.13
CA ASP A 115 -3.78 6.59 -7.59
C ASP A 115 -4.55 7.73 -8.29
N SER A 116 -4.19 8.98 -8.01
CA SER A 116 -4.63 10.22 -8.67
C SER A 116 -4.53 10.30 -10.21
N ARG A 117 -4.24 9.19 -10.92
CA ARG A 117 -3.98 9.16 -12.37
C ARG A 117 -4.97 8.25 -13.10
N ARG A 118 -4.95 8.31 -14.44
CA ARG A 118 -5.83 7.50 -15.30
C ARG A 118 -5.55 6.00 -15.21
N ASP A 119 -4.30 5.61 -15.02
CA ASP A 119 -3.90 4.20 -15.01
C ASP A 119 -4.00 3.59 -13.62
N PHE A 120 -4.27 2.28 -13.62
CA PHE A 120 -4.30 1.44 -12.44
C PHE A 120 -3.00 0.68 -12.27
N TYR A 121 -2.64 0.40 -11.02
CA TYR A 121 -1.72 -0.67 -10.69
C TYR A 121 -2.52 -1.91 -10.33
N PHE A 122 -2.03 -3.09 -10.70
CA PHE A 122 -2.71 -4.33 -10.33
C PHE A 122 -1.76 -5.52 -10.23
N GLN A 123 -2.15 -6.50 -9.42
CA GLN A 123 -1.38 -7.71 -9.20
C GLN A 123 -2.30 -8.90 -8.89
N PHE A 124 -1.99 -10.04 -9.50
CA PHE A 124 -2.69 -11.31 -9.26
C PHE A 124 -2.00 -12.10 -8.16
N PHE A 125 -2.81 -12.68 -7.29
CA PHE A 125 -2.40 -13.62 -6.26
C PHE A 125 -3.21 -14.91 -6.40
N ASP A 126 -2.55 -16.02 -6.15
CA ASP A 126 -3.16 -17.34 -6.10
C ASP A 126 -3.05 -17.90 -4.69
N PHE A 127 -3.96 -18.79 -4.31
CA PHE A 127 -3.94 -19.49 -3.03
C PHE A 127 -3.59 -20.96 -3.26
N ILE A 128 -2.32 -21.29 -3.06
CA ILE A 128 -1.73 -22.60 -3.34
C ILE A 128 -1.09 -23.11 -2.05
N ASP A 129 -1.29 -24.38 -1.69
CA ASP A 129 -0.69 -25.02 -0.51
C ASP A 129 -0.86 -24.20 0.79
N LEU A 130 -2.09 -23.75 1.05
CA LEU A 130 -2.47 -22.98 2.24
C LEU A 130 -1.80 -21.60 2.36
N LYS A 131 -1.18 -21.09 1.30
CA LYS A 131 -0.53 -19.77 1.28
C LYS A 131 -0.89 -19.00 0.02
N PHE A 132 -0.85 -17.68 0.14
CA PHE A 132 -0.91 -16.82 -1.03
C PHE A 132 0.43 -16.72 -1.72
N VAL A 133 0.42 -16.81 -3.06
CA VAL A 133 1.59 -16.68 -3.91
C VAL A 133 1.34 -15.57 -4.93
N LYS A 134 2.34 -14.71 -5.13
CA LYS A 134 2.34 -13.72 -6.21
C LYS A 134 2.53 -14.43 -7.53
N VAL A 135 1.50 -14.44 -8.37
CA VAL A 135 1.54 -15.09 -9.69
C VAL A 135 1.78 -14.09 -10.83
N SER A 136 1.79 -12.80 -10.51
CA SER A 136 2.27 -11.75 -11.44
C SER A 136 3.24 -10.79 -10.74
N ARG A 137 4.06 -10.11 -11.56
CA ARG A 137 4.67 -8.84 -11.14
C ARG A 137 3.56 -7.79 -10.92
N ILE A 138 3.91 -6.66 -10.32
CA ILE A 138 3.03 -5.50 -10.28
C ILE A 138 2.94 -4.94 -11.70
N LEU A 139 1.73 -4.91 -12.24
CA LEU A 139 1.41 -4.40 -13.57
C LEU A 139 0.80 -3.01 -13.45
N SER A 140 0.80 -2.27 -14.56
CA SER A 140 0.02 -1.04 -14.68
C SER A 140 -0.65 -0.90 -16.04
N GLY A 141 -1.81 -0.24 -16.08
CA GLY A 141 -2.48 0.21 -17.29
C GLY A 141 -3.94 0.55 -17.07
N ASP A 142 -4.65 0.77 -18.17
CA ASP A 142 -6.07 1.09 -18.21
C ASP A 142 -6.97 -0.14 -18.01
N ILE A 143 -8.28 0.10 -18.06
CA ILE A 143 -9.32 -0.93 -17.92
C ILE A 143 -9.26 -1.98 -19.03
N LEU A 144 -8.94 -1.59 -20.26
CA LEU A 144 -8.81 -2.52 -21.38
C LEU A 144 -7.69 -3.54 -21.10
N LYS A 145 -6.54 -3.06 -20.60
CA LYS A 145 -5.42 -3.91 -20.23
C LYS A 145 -5.75 -4.79 -19.02
N ILE A 146 -6.42 -4.25 -18.02
CA ILE A 146 -6.88 -5.04 -16.86
C ILE A 146 -7.82 -6.15 -17.33
N ASN A 147 -8.85 -5.83 -18.12
CA ASN A 147 -9.81 -6.81 -18.61
C ASN A 147 -9.12 -7.91 -19.42
N LYS A 148 -8.23 -7.54 -20.36
CA LYS A 148 -7.43 -8.52 -21.11
C LYS A 148 -6.67 -9.47 -20.18
N LYS A 149 -6.00 -8.94 -19.16
CA LYS A 149 -5.24 -9.75 -18.19
C LYS A 149 -6.13 -10.61 -17.29
N VAL A 150 -7.31 -10.12 -16.92
CA VAL A 150 -8.32 -10.90 -16.19
C VAL A 150 -8.78 -12.10 -17.02
N GLN A 151 -9.10 -11.90 -18.31
CA GLN A 151 -9.54 -12.99 -19.19
C GLN A 151 -8.43 -14.03 -19.41
N GLU A 152 -7.18 -13.58 -19.60
CA GLU A 152 -6.01 -14.48 -19.67
C GLU A 152 -5.88 -15.33 -18.39
N PHE A 153 -5.98 -14.69 -17.21
CA PHE A 153 -5.88 -15.36 -15.91
C PHE A 153 -7.02 -16.37 -15.66
N LEU A 154 -8.26 -15.98 -15.98
CA LEU A 154 -9.44 -16.83 -15.83
C LEU A 154 -9.35 -18.07 -16.73
N LYS A 155 -8.90 -17.90 -17.98
CA LYS A 155 -8.67 -19.01 -18.91
C LYS A 155 -7.59 -19.97 -18.39
N GLU A 156 -6.47 -19.44 -17.92
CA GLU A 156 -5.37 -20.25 -17.36
C GLU A 156 -5.82 -21.07 -16.14
N LYS A 157 -6.61 -20.44 -15.24
CA LYS A 157 -7.09 -21.08 -14.01
C LYS A 157 -8.37 -21.87 -14.17
N GLN A 158 -8.96 -21.91 -15.37
CA GLN A 158 -10.26 -22.54 -15.65
C GLN A 158 -11.36 -22.01 -14.72
N MET A 159 -11.38 -20.70 -14.50
CA MET A 159 -12.31 -20.00 -13.61
C MET A 159 -13.24 -19.09 -14.42
N THR A 160 -14.45 -18.85 -13.91
CA THR A 160 -15.43 -17.95 -14.54
C THR A 160 -15.56 -16.59 -13.86
N LYS A 161 -15.12 -16.49 -12.59
CA LYS A 161 -15.18 -15.27 -11.78
C LYS A 161 -13.93 -15.10 -10.93
N LEU A 162 -13.47 -13.86 -10.78
CA LEU A 162 -12.32 -13.49 -9.95
C LEU A 162 -12.74 -12.50 -8.85
N PHE A 163 -12.27 -12.71 -7.62
CA PHE A 163 -12.45 -11.72 -6.56
C PHE A 163 -11.44 -10.60 -6.75
N THR A 164 -11.93 -9.37 -6.76
CA THR A 164 -11.13 -8.17 -6.99
C THR A 164 -11.27 -7.22 -5.83
N TYR A 165 -10.14 -6.70 -5.35
CA TYR A 165 -10.09 -5.75 -4.24
C TYR A 165 -9.37 -4.46 -4.65
N SER A 166 -9.83 -3.31 -4.15
CA SER A 166 -9.22 -2.01 -4.47
C SER A 166 -9.21 -1.05 -3.28
N ASN A 167 -8.42 0.03 -3.37
CA ASN A 167 -8.36 1.11 -2.38
C ASN A 167 -9.62 1.98 -2.34
N GLU A 168 -10.34 2.03 -3.44
CA GLU A 168 -11.58 2.80 -3.58
C GLU A 168 -12.46 2.12 -4.63
N THR A 169 -13.74 2.48 -4.65
CA THR A 169 -14.68 2.02 -5.67
C THR A 169 -14.36 2.60 -7.05
N HIS A 170 -14.41 1.75 -8.08
CA HIS A 170 -14.24 2.16 -9.48
C HIS A 170 -15.35 1.55 -10.33
N ASP A 171 -16.28 2.39 -10.80
CA ASP A 171 -17.43 1.92 -11.58
C ASP A 171 -16.99 1.19 -12.86
N GLU A 172 -16.00 1.75 -13.55
CA GLU A 172 -15.33 1.17 -14.72
C GLU A 172 -14.69 -0.21 -14.47
N ILE A 173 -14.29 -0.52 -13.23
CA ILE A 173 -13.80 -1.87 -12.87
C ILE A 173 -14.98 -2.79 -12.56
N LYS A 174 -16.01 -2.29 -11.85
CA LYS A 174 -17.20 -3.07 -11.52
C LYS A 174 -17.94 -3.58 -12.76
N GLU A 175 -17.84 -2.85 -13.87
CA GLU A 175 -18.42 -3.24 -15.16
C GLU A 175 -17.75 -4.47 -15.81
N ILE A 176 -16.58 -4.90 -15.33
CA ILE A 176 -15.96 -6.14 -15.80
C ILE A 176 -16.82 -7.33 -15.33
N SER A 177 -17.56 -7.93 -16.26
CA SER A 177 -18.58 -8.97 -15.99
C SER A 177 -18.08 -10.18 -15.17
N ASN A 178 -16.78 -10.49 -15.23
CA ASN A 178 -16.18 -11.64 -14.55
C ASN A 178 -15.52 -11.33 -13.22
N ILE A 179 -15.73 -10.15 -12.62
CA ILE A 179 -15.16 -9.84 -11.30
C ILE A 179 -16.22 -9.66 -10.21
N LYS A 180 -15.86 -10.02 -8.98
CA LYS A 180 -16.58 -9.63 -7.77
C LYS A 180 -15.74 -8.62 -7.00
N PHE A 181 -16.21 -7.38 -6.97
CA PHE A 181 -15.46 -6.25 -6.44
C PHE A 181 -15.73 -5.99 -4.96
N GLN A 182 -14.69 -5.66 -4.19
CA GLN A 182 -14.80 -5.18 -2.82
C GLN A 182 -13.74 -4.11 -2.52
N GLU A 183 -14.15 -3.01 -1.90
CA GLU A 183 -13.25 -1.96 -1.45
C GLU A 183 -12.59 -2.32 -0.12
N LEU A 184 -11.32 -1.91 0.04
CA LEU A 184 -10.52 -2.08 1.24
C LEU A 184 -9.87 -0.75 1.63
N SER A 185 -10.03 -0.35 2.89
CA SER A 185 -9.38 0.84 3.43
C SER A 185 -8.02 0.49 4.06
N ILE A 186 -7.03 1.36 3.84
CA ILE A 186 -5.70 1.22 4.42
C ILE A 186 -5.37 2.44 5.27
N ASP A 187 -4.79 2.17 6.43
CA ASP A 187 -4.17 3.17 7.29
C ASP A 187 -2.84 2.63 7.87
N ALA A 188 -2.22 3.41 8.74
CA ALA A 188 -0.98 3.02 9.40
C ALA A 188 -1.07 1.73 10.24
N ARG A 189 -2.26 1.36 10.74
CA ARG A 189 -2.47 0.10 11.48
C ARG A 189 -2.42 -1.08 10.52
N SER A 190 -3.07 -0.97 9.36
CA SER A 190 -3.01 -1.99 8.31
C SER A 190 -1.56 -2.26 7.85
N VAL A 191 -0.74 -1.21 7.72
CA VAL A 191 0.70 -1.35 7.40
C VAL A 191 1.44 -2.13 8.50
N PHE A 192 1.23 -1.78 9.77
CA PHE A 192 1.85 -2.44 10.91
C PHE A 192 1.49 -3.94 10.94
N GLN A 193 0.20 -4.25 10.77
CA GLN A 193 -0.30 -5.62 10.80
C GLN A 193 0.32 -6.46 9.68
N ALA A 194 0.33 -5.97 8.45
CA ALA A 194 0.91 -6.69 7.32
C ALA A 194 2.42 -6.98 7.51
N ILE A 195 3.17 -6.01 8.03
CA ILE A 195 4.60 -6.17 8.29
C ILE A 195 4.86 -7.22 9.38
N ASN A 196 4.14 -7.16 10.51
CA ASN A 196 4.34 -8.13 11.59
C ASN A 196 3.77 -9.52 11.27
N PHE A 197 2.82 -9.62 10.34
CA PHE A 197 2.34 -10.91 9.83
C PHE A 197 3.39 -11.65 9.01
N GLY A 198 4.37 -10.94 8.42
CA GLY A 198 5.46 -11.55 7.67
C GLY A 198 5.73 -10.91 6.31
N PHE A 199 5.01 -9.85 5.93
CA PHE A 199 5.26 -9.13 4.66
C PHE A 199 6.36 -8.05 4.77
N ALA A 200 7.21 -8.13 5.80
CA ALA A 200 8.29 -7.18 6.02
C ALA A 200 9.40 -7.29 4.96
N SER A 201 9.85 -6.15 4.45
CA SER A 201 10.99 -6.04 3.55
C SER A 201 11.98 -4.97 4.04
N LYS A 202 13.28 -5.21 3.86
CA LYS A 202 14.31 -4.17 4.07
C LYS A 202 14.44 -3.20 2.88
N ARG A 203 13.74 -3.46 1.78
CA ARG A 203 13.81 -2.63 0.57
C ARG A 203 13.05 -1.33 0.77
N ILE A 204 13.72 -0.20 0.59
CA ILE A 204 13.07 1.12 0.61
C ILE A 204 12.84 1.70 -0.78
N SER A 205 13.26 0.98 -1.84
CA SER A 205 13.09 1.41 -3.23
C SER A 205 11.60 1.50 -3.57
N ILE A 206 11.19 2.68 -4.03
CA ILE A 206 9.81 3.01 -4.38
C ILE A 206 9.36 2.15 -5.55
N ILE A 207 8.17 1.56 -5.44
CA ILE A 207 7.53 0.85 -6.54
C ILE A 207 6.79 1.89 -7.37
N TYR A 208 7.31 2.12 -8.57
CA TYR A 208 6.82 3.11 -9.50
C TYR A 208 7.08 2.62 -10.94
N HIS A 209 6.20 2.95 -11.88
CA HIS A 209 6.29 2.50 -13.26
C HIS A 209 6.73 3.66 -14.18
N HIS A 210 8.00 3.61 -14.61
CA HIS A 210 8.73 4.71 -15.29
C HIS A 210 8.09 5.34 -16.54
N PRO A 211 7.43 4.59 -17.44
CA PRO A 211 6.76 5.13 -18.63
C PRO A 211 5.79 6.29 -18.36
N HIS A 212 5.33 6.45 -17.12
CA HIS A 212 4.32 7.43 -16.72
C HIS A 212 4.86 8.84 -16.43
N TYR A 213 6.18 9.07 -16.51
CA TYR A 213 6.82 10.37 -16.33
C TYR A 213 7.88 10.68 -17.42
N GLY A 214 8.16 9.73 -18.31
CA GLY A 214 9.05 9.90 -19.45
C GLY A 214 8.30 9.84 -20.76
N LYS A 215 7.62 10.94 -21.13
CA LYS A 215 7.37 11.37 -22.53
C LYS A 215 6.78 12.79 -22.54
N ARG A 216 7.68 13.77 -22.53
CA ARG A 216 7.54 15.00 -23.31
C ARG A 216 8.81 15.11 -24.14
N ILE A 217 8.83 14.40 -25.26
CA ILE A 217 9.57 14.88 -26.42
C ILE A 217 8.47 15.16 -27.42
N ASN A 218 8.04 16.42 -27.45
CA ASN A 218 7.35 16.94 -28.61
C ASN A 218 8.40 16.95 -29.73
N ASN A 219 8.20 16.12 -30.75
CA ASN A 219 8.66 16.39 -32.10
C ASN A 219 7.42 16.30 -32.99
#